data_AF-A0A848F156-F1
#
_entry.id   AF-A0A848F156-F1
#
_cell.length_a   1.000
_cell.length_b   1.000
_cell.length_c   1.000
_cell.angle_alpha   90.00
_cell.angle_beta   90.00
_cell.angle_gamma   90.00
#
_symmetry.space_group_name_H-M   'P 1'
#
loop_
_entity.id
_entity.type
_entity.pdbx_description
1 polymer ?
#
loop_
_entity_poly.entity_id
_entity_poly.type
_entity_poly.pdbx_seq_one_letter_code
_entity_poly.pdbx_strand_id
1 'polypeptide(L)'
;MNAIVIEHVSVSELPEAWREKLGQAADATVTVCIEPEAPAQPEGDVAQFADDPLFGMWRDREDMADVDGYIRHIRAPRFNDEGMSGKS
;
A
#
# COMPACT_ATOMS: atom_id res chain seq x y z
N MET A 1 -13.14 -14.67 -15.49
CA MET A 1 -11.83 -14.56 -16.15
C MET A 1 -12.09 -14.45 -17.65
N ASN A 2 -12.41 -13.23 -18.12
CA ASN A 2 -12.79 -12.95 -19.51
C ASN A 2 -11.85 -11.85 -20.05
N ALA A 3 -10.61 -12.22 -20.36
CA ALA A 3 -9.65 -11.30 -20.96
C ALA A 3 -9.82 -11.30 -22.49
N ILE A 4 -9.82 -10.12 -23.10
CA ILE A 4 -9.80 -9.96 -24.55
C ILE A 4 -8.36 -9.64 -24.95
N VAL A 5 -7.78 -10.48 -25.81
CA VAL A 5 -6.43 -10.27 -26.37
C VAL A 5 -6.58 -9.97 -27.85
N ILE A 6 -6.05 -8.82 -28.27
CA ILE A 6 -6.04 -8.38 -29.67
C ILE A 6 -4.58 -8.30 -30.11
N GLU A 7 -4.18 -9.16 -31.03
CA GLU A 7 -2.81 -9.24 -31.54
C GLU A 7 -2.64 -8.40 -32.80
N HIS A 8 -1.39 -8.00 -33.08
CA HIS A 8 -0.98 -7.28 -34.28
C HIS A 8 -1.72 -5.94 -34.52
N VAL A 9 -2.09 -5.24 -33.45
CA VAL A 9 -2.75 -3.93 -33.54
C VAL A 9 -1.72 -2.88 -33.97
N SER A 10 -2.03 -2.13 -35.02
CA SER A 10 -1.15 -1.04 -35.45
C SER A 10 -1.08 0.05 -34.37
N VAL A 11 0.12 0.54 -34.08
CA VAL A 11 0.30 1.65 -33.11
C VAL A 11 -0.53 2.87 -33.54
N SER A 12 -0.73 3.11 -34.83
CA SER A 12 -1.54 4.22 -35.34
C SER A 12 -3.04 4.11 -35.03
N GLU A 13 -3.56 2.91 -34.73
CA GLU A 13 -4.96 2.66 -34.39
C GLU A 13 -5.24 2.81 -32.88
N LEU A 14 -4.20 3.00 -32.08
CA LEU A 14 -4.33 3.13 -30.63
C LEU A 14 -4.72 4.56 -30.20
N PRO A 15 -5.37 4.72 -29.04
CA PRO A 15 -5.61 6.02 -28.42
C PRO A 15 -4.32 6.85 -28.28
N GLU A 16 -4.43 8.17 -28.46
CA GLU A 16 -3.28 9.09 -28.40
C GLU A 16 -2.49 8.98 -27.09
N ALA A 17 -3.17 8.95 -25.94
CA ALA A 17 -2.54 8.79 -24.62
C ALA A 17 -1.73 7.48 -24.46
N TRP A 18 -2.05 6.44 -25.24
CA TRP A 18 -1.30 5.19 -25.24
C TRP A 18 -0.10 5.26 -26.20
N ARG A 19 -0.29 5.89 -27.37
CA ARG A 19 0.78 6.12 -28.36
C ARG A 19 1.90 6.97 -27.79
N GLU A 20 1.59 8.03 -27.04
CA GLU A 20 2.59 8.87 -26.37
C GLU A 20 3.52 8.07 -25.44
N LYS A 21 3.00 7.02 -24.79
CA LYS A 21 3.77 6.14 -23.90
C LYS A 21 4.64 5.14 -24.65
N LEU A 22 4.22 4.71 -25.84
CA LEU A 22 4.94 3.75 -26.69
C LEU A 22 6.07 4.42 -27.50
N GLY A 23 6.09 5.75 -27.60
CA GLY A 23 7.12 6.51 -28.32
C GLY A 23 6.93 6.47 -29.85
N GLN A 24 8.00 6.77 -30.60
CA GLN A 24 8.00 6.83 -32.08
C GLN A 24 8.00 5.45 -32.76
N ALA A 25 7.18 4.52 -32.27
CA ALA A 25 6.96 3.22 -32.89
C ALA A 25 5.78 3.27 -33.87
N ALA A 26 5.69 4.32 -34.68
CA ALA A 26 4.50 4.63 -35.50
C ALA A 26 4.10 3.52 -36.48
N ASP A 27 5.06 2.72 -36.94
CA ASP A 27 4.87 1.60 -37.87
C ASP A 27 4.94 0.22 -37.18
N ALA A 28 4.97 0.17 -35.85
CA ALA A 28 5.02 -1.09 -35.11
C ALA A 28 3.62 -1.65 -34.84
N THR A 29 3.57 -2.96 -34.59
CA THR A 29 2.37 -3.66 -34.13
C THR A 29 2.52 -4.06 -32.67
N VAL A 30 1.45 -3.94 -31.88
CA VAL A 30 1.42 -4.33 -30.45
C VAL A 30 0.29 -5.32 -30.17
N THR A 31 0.37 -5.96 -29.01
CA THR A 31 -0.72 -6.79 -28.47
C THR A 31 -1.42 -6.03 -27.36
N VAL A 32 -2.75 -5.89 -27.45
CA VAL A 32 -3.59 -5.21 -26.46
C VAL A 32 -4.32 -6.27 -25.64
N CYS A 33 -4.12 -6.26 -24.31
CA CYS A 33 -4.90 -7.07 -23.37
C CYS A 33 -5.91 -6.18 -22.63
N ILE A 34 -7.18 -6.54 -22.69
CA ILE A 34 -8.26 -5.86 -21.98
C ILE A 34 -8.84 -6.85 -20.97
N GLU A 35 -8.71 -6.49 -19.70
CA GLU A 35 -9.23 -7.27 -18.59
C GLU A 35 -10.32 -6.47 -17.89
N PRO A 36 -11.46 -7.09 -17.54
CA PRO A 36 -12.44 -6.44 -16.69
C PRO A 36 -11.80 -6.22 -15.32
N GLU A 37 -11.72 -4.96 -14.92
CA GLU A 37 -11.33 -4.60 -13.56
C GLU A 37 -12.35 -5.23 -12.60
N ALA A 38 -11.86 -6.11 -11.74
CA ALA A 38 -12.70 -6.64 -10.68
C ALA A 38 -13.19 -5.43 -9.86
N PRO A 39 -14.48 -5.39 -9.47
CA PRO A 39 -14.94 -4.34 -8.59
C PRO A 39 -14.01 -4.31 -7.38
N ALA A 40 -13.47 -3.12 -7.07
CA ALA A 40 -12.57 -2.92 -5.95
C ALA A 40 -13.16 -3.63 -4.72
N GLN A 41 -12.57 -4.76 -4.36
CA GLN A 41 -12.92 -5.44 -3.14
C GLN A 41 -12.54 -4.45 -2.04
N PRO A 42 -13.46 -4.07 -1.13
CA PRO A 42 -13.12 -3.18 -0.04
C PRO A 42 -11.89 -3.75 0.64
N GLU A 43 -10.87 -2.90 0.76
CA GLU A 43 -9.57 -3.26 1.31
C GLU A 43 -9.78 -4.03 2.62
N GLY A 44 -9.50 -5.34 2.58
CA GLY A 44 -9.51 -6.25 3.72
C GLY A 44 -10.73 -6.16 4.62
N ASP A 45 -11.64 -7.12 4.51
CA ASP A 45 -12.51 -7.44 5.65
C ASP A 45 -11.58 -7.69 6.85
N VAL A 46 -11.59 -6.80 7.85
CA VAL A 46 -10.77 -6.92 9.08
C VAL A 46 -10.98 -8.29 9.76
N ALA A 47 -12.10 -8.95 9.46
CA ALA A 47 -12.38 -10.32 9.85
C ALA A 47 -11.39 -11.36 9.26
N GLN A 48 -10.80 -11.15 8.09
CA GLN A 48 -9.85 -12.08 7.47
C GLN A 48 -8.49 -12.12 8.17
N PHE A 49 -8.12 -11.06 8.88
CA PHE A 49 -6.88 -11.00 9.67
C PHE A 49 -7.12 -11.30 11.16
N ALA A 50 -8.38 -11.38 11.59
CA ALA A 50 -8.75 -11.62 12.98
C ALA A 50 -8.33 -13.02 13.47
N ASP A 51 -8.25 -13.99 12.56
CA ASP A 51 -7.87 -15.38 12.85
C ASP A 51 -6.39 -15.67 12.59
N ASP A 52 -5.60 -14.68 12.13
CA ASP A 52 -4.17 -14.88 11.95
C ASP A 52 -3.47 -14.87 13.33
N PRO A 53 -2.85 -15.99 13.74
CA PRO A 53 -2.17 -16.09 15.04
C PRO A 53 -1.03 -15.07 15.22
N LEU A 54 -0.50 -14.49 14.13
CA LEU A 54 0.49 -13.41 14.17
C LEU A 54 -0.11 -12.05 14.54
N PHE A 55 -1.38 -11.80 14.22
CA PHE A 55 -2.09 -10.56 14.56
C PHE A 55 -2.85 -10.67 15.90
N GLY A 56 -3.18 -11.89 16.35
CA GLY A 56 -3.78 -12.16 17.66
C GLY A 56 -2.92 -11.74 18.86
N MET A 57 -1.58 -11.70 18.71
CA MET A 57 -0.67 -11.29 19.78
C MET A 57 -0.84 -9.83 20.23
N TRP A 58 -1.42 -8.97 19.37
CA TRP A 58 -1.64 -7.56 19.69
C TRP A 58 -3.05 -7.28 20.18
N ARG A 59 -3.93 -8.28 20.17
CA ARG A 59 -5.33 -8.14 20.59
C ARG A 59 -5.47 -7.93 22.11
N ASP A 60 -4.56 -8.51 22.89
CA ASP A 60 -4.56 -8.42 24.36
C ASP A 60 -3.65 -7.29 24.89
N ARG A 61 -3.15 -6.42 24.00
CA ARG A 61 -2.34 -5.26 24.37
C ARG A 61 -3.24 -4.10 24.82
N GLU A 62 -3.40 -3.94 26.12
CA GLU A 62 -4.14 -2.83 26.73
C GLU A 62 -3.59 -1.46 26.31
N ASP A 63 -2.30 -1.36 25.98
CA ASP A 63 -1.65 -0.13 25.54
C ASP A 63 -2.05 0.31 24.11
N MET A 64 -2.74 -0.54 23.34
CA MET A 64 -3.37 -0.14 22.07
C MET A 64 -4.73 0.58 22.26
N ALA A 65 -5.29 0.59 23.48
CA ALA A 65 -6.53 1.31 23.76
C ALA A 65 -6.34 2.85 23.78
N ASP A 66 -5.10 3.31 23.98
CA ASP A 66 -4.71 4.73 23.92
C ASP A 66 -3.37 4.88 23.16
N VAL A 67 -3.46 4.85 21.84
CA VAL A 67 -2.32 4.98 20.94
C VAL A 67 -1.59 6.31 21.14
N ASP A 68 -2.32 7.40 21.41
CA ASP A 68 -1.75 8.73 21.64
C ASP A 68 -0.93 8.78 22.95
N GLY A 69 -1.45 8.18 24.02
CA GLY A 69 -0.74 8.01 25.29
C GLY A 69 0.52 7.18 25.15
N TYR A 70 0.44 6.06 24.41
CA TYR A 70 1.58 5.19 24.12
C TYR A 70 2.70 5.92 23.37
N ILE A 71 2.37 6.68 22.32
CA ILE A 71 3.34 7.47 21.56
C ILE A 71 3.98 8.56 22.42
N ARG A 72 3.21 9.23 23.27
CA ARG A 72 3.74 10.22 24.22
C ARG A 72 4.72 9.59 25.21
N HIS A 73 4.43 8.38 25.70
CA HIS A 73 5.33 7.63 26.58
C HIS A 73 6.64 7.26 25.88
N ILE A 74 6.59 6.78 24.64
CA ILE A 74 7.81 6.47 23.85
C ILE A 74 8.67 7.72 23.63
N ARG A 75 8.02 8.86 23.38
CA ARG A 75 8.69 10.15 23.16
C ARG A 75 9.15 10.83 24.45
N ALA A 76 8.78 10.30 25.61
CA ALA A 76 9.21 10.88 26.88
C ALA A 76 10.74 10.70 27.05
N PRO A 77 11.45 11.74 27.52
CA PRO A 77 12.86 11.61 27.86
C PRO A 77 13.04 10.53 28.92
N ARG A 78 13.97 9.60 28.70
CA ARG A 78 14.27 8.53 29.67
C ARG A 78 15.09 9.00 30.87
N PHE A 79 15.67 10.19 30.78
CA PHE A 79 16.44 10.82 31.84
C PHE A 79 15.76 12.14 32.19
N ASN A 80 15.31 12.26 33.45
CA ASN A 80 15.07 13.58 34.03
C ASN A 80 16.44 14.22 34.30
N ASP A 81 16.53 15.53 34.12
CA ASP A 81 17.68 16.40 34.43
C ASP A 81 18.08 16.42 35.94
N GLU A 82 17.65 15.43 36.73
CA GLU A 82 18.07 15.24 38.14
C GLU A 82 19.46 14.60 38.27
N GLY A 83 20.28 14.62 37.21
CA GLY A 83 21.68 14.20 37.22
C GLY A 83 22.68 15.34 37.49
N MET A 84 22.24 16.56 37.80
CA MET A 84 23.10 17.73 38.02
C MET A 84 22.78 18.41 39.36
N SER A 85 23.19 17.80 40.48
CA SER A 85 23.52 18.56 41.69
C SER A 85 24.94 18.22 42.11
N GLY A 86 25.88 19.09 41.72
CA GLY A 86 27.26 19.04 42.16
C GLY A 86 27.38 19.10 43.68
N LYS A 87 28.49 18.54 44.18
CA LYS A 87 29.08 18.93 45.45
C LYS A 87 30.59 18.72 45.36
N SER A 88 31.26 19.83 45.64
CA SER A 88 32.69 20.02 45.85
C SER A 88 33.27 19.12 46.93
#